data_AF-A0A0M7BDG5-F1
#
_entry.id   AF-A0A0M7BDG5-F1
#
_cell.length_a   1.000
_cell.length_b   1.000
_cell.length_c   1.000
_cell.angle_alpha   90.00
_cell.angle_beta   90.00
_cell.angle_gamma   90.00
#
_symmetry.space_group_name_H-M   'P 1'
#
loop_
_entity.id
_entity.type
_entity.pdbx_description
1 polymer ?
#
loop_
_entity_poly.entity_id
_entity_poly.type
_entity_poly.pdbx_seq_one_letter_code
_entity_poly.pdbx_strand_id
1 'polypeptide(L)'
;MTRPDPITRSRHELRTETARRNKGETSSATGSRNRSNALTAFIGKKAEIDAMLARLQALSDDHFDCHPDEVDWAEVGSLEHYASLLKRITDSAFGEGEHAA
;
A
#
# COMPACT_ATOMS: atom_id res chain seq x y z
N MET A 1 28.41 46.86 -22.36
CA MET A 1 28.30 45.66 -21.51
C MET A 1 28.33 46.09 -20.06
N THR A 2 27.17 46.39 -19.47
CA THR A 2 27.08 46.87 -18.08
C THR A 2 26.43 45.77 -17.26
N ARG A 3 27.24 45.11 -16.44
CA ARG A 3 26.81 44.08 -15.50
C ARG A 3 26.20 44.81 -14.29
N PRO A 4 24.91 44.64 -13.95
CA PRO A 4 24.31 45.41 -12.86
C PRO A 4 24.87 45.00 -11.50
N ASP A 5 25.17 45.99 -10.66
CA ASP A 5 25.71 45.84 -9.30
C ASP A 5 24.75 45.13 -8.32
N PRO A 6 25.28 44.41 -7.32
CA PRO A 6 24.47 43.59 -6.40
C PRO A 6 23.80 44.35 -5.25
N ILE A 7 23.96 45.68 -5.14
CA ILE A 7 23.66 46.43 -3.89
C ILE A 7 22.21 47.00 -3.83
N THR A 8 21.44 46.98 -4.92
CA THR A 8 20.12 47.64 -4.99
C THR A 8 18.91 46.69 -4.91
N ARG A 9 19.02 45.53 -4.25
CA ARG A 9 17.83 44.70 -3.99
C ARG A 9 17.14 45.16 -2.72
N SER A 10 15.89 45.61 -2.84
CA SER A 10 15.08 45.99 -1.69
C SER A 10 14.90 44.79 -0.76
N ARG A 11 14.99 45.00 0.56
CA ARG A 11 14.79 43.94 1.57
C ARG A 11 13.47 43.19 1.38
N HIS A 12 12.45 43.86 0.84
CA HIS A 12 11.17 43.23 0.50
C HIS A 12 11.28 42.26 -0.68
N GLU A 13 12.06 42.59 -1.71
CA GLU A 13 12.30 41.72 -2.87
C GLU A 13 13.13 40.49 -2.48
N LEU A 14 14.09 40.66 -1.57
CA LEU A 14 14.83 39.53 -1.00
C LEU A 14 13.92 38.62 -0.16
N ARG A 15 12.94 39.19 0.54
CA ARG A 15 11.96 38.43 1.34
C ARG A 15 10.95 37.67 0.48
N THR A 16 10.52 38.23 -0.65
CA THR A 16 9.63 37.53 -1.59
C THR A 16 10.38 36.43 -2.33
N GLU A 17 11.64 36.65 -2.71
CA GLU A 17 12.48 35.67 -3.38
C GLU A 17 12.83 34.48 -2.47
N THR A 18 13.19 34.74 -1.21
CA THR A 18 13.45 33.67 -0.22
C THR A 18 12.19 32.86 0.09
N ALA A 19 11.03 33.50 0.19
CA ALA A 19 9.76 32.79 0.38
C ALA A 19 9.40 31.89 -0.82
N ARG A 20 9.69 32.32 -2.06
CA ARG A 20 9.46 31.51 -3.27
C ARG A 20 10.37 30.28 -3.33
N ARG A 21 11.66 30.44 -3.02
CA ARG A 21 12.61 29.32 -2.97
C ARG A 21 12.24 28.32 -1.88
N ASN A 22 11.99 28.80 -0.67
CA ASN A 22 11.58 27.95 0.45
C ASN A 22 10.25 27.22 0.17
N LYS A 23 9.31 27.84 -0.56
CA LYS A 23 8.04 27.20 -0.96
C LYS A 23 8.21 26.09 -2.01
N GLY A 24 9.18 26.21 -2.92
CA GLY A 24 9.50 25.16 -3.90
C GLY A 24 10.24 23.96 -3.28
N GLU A 25 11.14 24.22 -2.34
CA GLU A 25 11.88 23.18 -1.62
C GLU A 25 10.97 22.39 -0.66
N THR A 26 10.04 23.07 0.00
CA THR A 26 9.07 22.41 0.91
C THR A 26 8.05 21.55 0.17
N SER A 27 7.57 21.94 -1.02
CA SER A 27 6.57 21.16 -1.77
C SER A 27 7.15 19.86 -2.36
N SER A 28 8.36 19.90 -2.93
CA SER A 28 9.06 18.71 -3.43
C SER A 28 9.44 17.75 -2.30
N ALA A 29 9.97 18.26 -1.18
CA ALA A 29 10.27 17.46 0.00
C ALA A 29 9.00 16.86 0.65
N THR A 30 7.87 17.57 0.62
CA THR A 30 6.58 17.06 1.12
C THR A 30 6.04 15.93 0.24
N GLY A 31 6.12 16.06 -1.09
CA GLY A 31 5.74 15.00 -2.01
C GLY A 31 6.62 13.75 -1.88
N SER A 32 7.93 13.93 -1.70
CA SER A 32 8.89 12.84 -1.44
C SER A 32 8.59 12.10 -0.12
N ARG A 33 8.31 12.84 0.97
CA ARG A 33 7.90 12.26 2.25
C ARG A 33 6.57 11.52 2.15
N ASN A 34 5.58 12.09 1.47
CA ASN A 34 4.28 11.43 1.30
C ASN A 34 4.41 10.10 0.54
N ARG A 35 5.21 10.08 -0.53
CA ARG A 35 5.51 8.84 -1.26
C ARG A 35 6.22 7.81 -0.37
N SER A 36 7.18 8.25 0.44
CA SER A 36 7.90 7.39 1.38
C SER A 36 6.97 6.81 2.45
N ASN A 37 6.02 7.61 2.95
CA ASN A 37 5.01 7.17 3.91
C ASN A 37 4.05 6.15 3.28
N ALA A 38 3.58 6.42 2.05
CA ALA A 38 2.71 5.49 1.32
C ALA A 38 3.41 4.16 1.03
N LEU A 39 4.69 4.19 0.65
CA LEU A 39 5.50 2.98 0.46
C LEU A 39 5.66 2.19 1.75
N THR A 40 5.93 2.86 2.86
CA THR A 40 6.05 2.22 4.18
C THR A 40 4.74 1.56 4.58
N ALA A 41 3.61 2.26 4.40
CA ALA A 41 2.28 1.72 4.68
C ALA A 41 1.95 0.52 3.78
N PHE A 42 2.30 0.59 2.49
CA PHE A 42 2.11 -0.50 1.55
C PHE A 42 2.90 -1.75 1.95
N ILE A 43 4.19 -1.60 2.27
CA ILE A 43 5.04 -2.72 2.73
C ILE A 43 4.46 -3.32 4.02
N GLY A 44 4.04 -2.49 4.96
CA GLY A 44 3.40 -2.95 6.20
C GLY A 44 2.15 -3.78 5.92
N LYS A 45 1.24 -3.29 5.06
CA LYS A 45 0.02 -4.01 4.69
C LYS A 45 0.31 -5.29 3.91
N LYS A 46 1.30 -5.29 3.02
CA LYS A 46 1.74 -6.49 2.33
C LYS A 46 2.25 -7.54 3.33
N ALA A 47 3.11 -7.15 4.27
CA ALA A 47 3.64 -8.05 5.28
C ALA A 47 2.54 -8.64 6.18
N GLU A 48 1.53 -7.86 6.54
CA GLU A 48 0.33 -8.35 7.25
C GLU A 48 -0.40 -9.43 6.43
N ILE A 49 -0.63 -9.19 5.13
CA ILE A 49 -1.29 -10.15 4.23
C ILE A 49 -0.44 -11.40 4.06
N ASP A 50 0.87 -11.27 3.81
CA ASP A 50 1.79 -12.40 3.67
C ASP A 50 1.75 -13.30 4.92
N ALA A 51 1.70 -12.71 6.11
CA ALA A 51 1.60 -13.46 7.38
C ALA A 51 0.26 -14.20 7.51
N MET A 52 -0.85 -13.61 7.06
CA MET A 52 -2.16 -14.27 7.04
C MET A 52 -2.20 -15.44 6.05
N LEU A 53 -1.62 -15.25 4.85
CA LEU A 53 -1.52 -16.31 3.84
C LEU A 53 -0.66 -17.47 4.32
N ALA A 54 0.48 -17.19 4.99
CA ALA A 54 1.33 -18.23 5.56
C ALA A 54 0.59 -19.06 6.64
N ARG A 55 -0.25 -18.43 7.46
CA ARG A 55 -1.09 -19.14 8.45
C ARG A 55 -2.13 -20.04 7.78
N LEU A 56 -2.79 -19.55 6.72
CA LEU A 56 -3.75 -20.36 5.97
C LEU A 56 -3.08 -21.55 5.28
N GLN A 57 -1.87 -21.36 4.74
CA GLN A 57 -1.09 -22.45 4.17
C GLN A 57 -0.76 -23.51 5.22
N ALA A 58 -0.24 -23.10 6.38
CA ALA A 58 0.06 -24.03 7.46
C ALA A 58 -1.18 -24.79 7.96
N LEU A 59 -2.32 -24.10 8.07
CA LEU A 59 -3.59 -24.72 8.41
C LEU A 59 -4.05 -25.72 7.33
N SER A 60 -3.87 -25.40 6.04
CA SER A 60 -4.14 -26.32 4.94
C SER A 60 -3.23 -27.55 4.97
N ASP A 61 -1.95 -27.38 5.32
CA ASP A 61 -0.99 -28.48 5.43
C ASP A 61 -1.36 -29.42 6.59
N ASP A 62 -2.01 -28.88 7.64
CA ASP A 62 -2.58 -29.64 8.77
C ASP A 62 -4.06 -30.03 8.57
N HIS A 63 -4.50 -30.15 7.31
CA HIS A 63 -5.85 -30.59 6.93
C HIS A 63 -6.99 -29.75 7.54
N PHE A 64 -6.74 -28.46 7.76
CA PHE A 64 -7.65 -27.56 8.47
C PHE A 64 -8.01 -28.04 9.89
N ASP A 65 -7.04 -28.62 10.58
CA ASP A 65 -7.19 -29.23 11.92
C ASP A 65 -8.26 -30.35 11.95
N CYS A 66 -8.60 -30.92 10.79
CA CYS A 66 -9.63 -31.95 10.66
C CYS A 66 -9.00 -33.32 10.44
N HIS A 67 -9.35 -34.28 11.31
CA HIS A 67 -8.96 -35.67 11.11
C HIS A 67 -9.83 -36.31 10.02
N PRO A 68 -9.27 -37.06 9.06
CA PRO A 68 -10.04 -37.66 7.96
C PRO A 68 -11.24 -38.51 8.40
N ASP A 69 -11.15 -39.16 9.56
CA ASP A 69 -12.23 -39.99 10.12
C ASP A 69 -13.34 -39.18 10.82
N GLU A 70 -13.10 -37.89 11.07
CA GLU A 70 -14.03 -36.97 11.75
C GLU A 70 -14.70 -35.99 10.78
N VAL A 71 -14.37 -36.03 9.48
CA VAL A 71 -14.94 -35.15 8.46
C VAL A 71 -16.43 -35.42 8.26
N ASP A 72 -17.26 -34.40 8.44
CA ASP A 72 -18.66 -34.40 8.06
C ASP A 72 -19.03 -33.21 7.16
N TRP A 73 -20.32 -33.05 6.86
CA TRP A 73 -20.83 -32.01 5.95
C TRP A 73 -20.67 -30.59 6.52
N ALA A 74 -20.56 -30.42 7.83
CA ALA A 74 -20.29 -29.15 8.50
C ALA A 74 -18.86 -28.67 8.22
N GLU A 75 -17.86 -29.57 8.22
CA GLU A 75 -16.49 -29.23 7.83
C GLU A 75 -16.44 -28.85 6.35
N VAL A 76 -17.14 -29.59 5.49
CA VAL A 76 -17.26 -29.26 4.05
C VAL A 76 -17.87 -27.87 3.85
N GLY A 77 -18.95 -27.55 4.56
CA GLY A 77 -19.57 -26.21 4.51
C GLY A 77 -18.65 -25.09 4.99
N SER A 78 -17.85 -25.35 6.02
CA SER A 78 -16.84 -24.40 6.51
C SER A 78 -15.75 -24.13 5.46
N LEU A 79 -15.26 -25.17 4.80
CA LEU A 79 -14.27 -25.03 3.72
C LEU A 79 -14.83 -24.35 2.48
N GLU A 80 -16.09 -24.62 2.11
CA GLU A 80 -16.76 -23.92 1.01
C GLU A 80 -16.83 -22.41 1.29
N HIS A 81 -17.14 -22.03 2.54
CA HIS A 81 -17.13 -20.63 2.93
C HIS A 81 -15.74 -20.00 2.76
N TYR A 82 -14.68 -20.63 3.24
CA TYR A 82 -13.31 -20.12 3.10
C TYR A 82 -12.89 -20.00 1.62
N ALA A 83 -13.19 -21.02 0.82
CA ALA A 83 -12.92 -21.01 -0.62
C ALA A 83 -13.64 -19.85 -1.32
N SER A 84 -14.90 -19.56 -0.95
CA SER A 84 -15.66 -18.44 -1.54
C SER A 84 -15.02 -17.07 -1.24
N LEU A 85 -14.48 -16.88 -0.03
CA LEU A 85 -13.82 -15.64 0.36
C LEU A 85 -12.49 -15.46 -0.38
N LEU A 86 -11.68 -16.52 -0.44
CA LEU A 86 -10.42 -16.50 -1.20
C LEU A 86 -10.68 -16.23 -2.68
N LYS A 87 -11.68 -16.90 -3.27
CA LYS A 87 -12.06 -16.69 -4.67
C LYS A 87 -12.44 -15.24 -4.96
N ARG A 88 -13.22 -14.59 -4.11
CA ARG A 88 -13.58 -13.17 -4.29
C ARG A 88 -12.35 -12.25 -4.26
N ILE A 89 -11.38 -12.55 -3.39
CA ILE A 89 -10.13 -11.79 -3.30
C ILE A 89 -9.29 -12.01 -4.56
N THR A 90 -9.15 -13.25 -5.04
CA THR A 90 -8.38 -13.54 -6.25
C THR A 90 -9.05 -12.99 -7.50
N ASP A 91 -10.36 -13.14 -7.63
CA ASP A 91 -11.14 -12.60 -8.76
C ASP A 91 -10.94 -11.08 -8.86
N SER A 92 -11.00 -10.36 -7.73
CA SER A 92 -10.74 -8.92 -7.69
C SER A 92 -9.28 -8.55 -8.00
N ALA A 93 -8.32 -9.35 -7.54
CA ALA A 93 -6.89 -9.08 -7.73
C ALA A 93 -6.41 -9.34 -9.17
N PHE A 94 -7.00 -10.31 -9.86
CA PHE A 94 -6.61 -10.73 -11.21
C PHE A 94 -7.56 -10.26 -12.30
N GLY A 95 -8.68 -9.62 -11.94
CA GLY A 95 -9.69 -9.20 -12.91
C GLY A 95 -10.41 -10.40 -13.52
N GLU A 96 -10.78 -11.37 -12.69
CA GLU A 96 -11.49 -12.58 -13.09
C GLU A 96 -12.95 -12.55 -12.56
N GLY A 97 -13.79 -13.49 -13.01
CA GLY A 97 -15.18 -13.57 -12.55
C GLY A 97 -16.00 -12.33 -12.88
N GLU A 98 -16.64 -11.72 -11.88
CA GLU A 98 -17.42 -10.48 -12.05
C GLU A 98 -16.56 -9.24 -12.38
N HIS A 99 -15.24 -9.36 -12.24
CA HIS A 99 -14.28 -8.30 -12.53
C HIS A 99 -13.54 -8.51 -13.85
N ALA A 100 -13.91 -9.52 -14.63
CA ALA A 100 -13.39 -9.71 -15.98
C ALA A 100 -13.91 -8.63 -16.93
N ALA A 101 -12.99 -8.07 -17.74
CA ALA A 101 -13.27 -7.04 -18.75
C ALA A 101 -13.69 -7.64 -20.10
#